data_AF-A0A7R9CC57-F1
#
_entry.id   AF-A0A7R9CC57-F1
#
_cell.length_a   1.000
_cell.length_b   1.000
_cell.length_c   1.000
_cell.angle_alpha   90.00
_cell.angle_beta   90.00
_cell.angle_gamma   90.00
#
_symmetry.space_group_name_H-M   'P 1'
#
loop_
_entity.id
_entity.type
_entity.pdbx_description
1 polymer ?
#
loop_
_entity_poly.entity_id
_entity_poly.type
_entity_poly.pdbx_seq_one_letter_code
_entity_poly.pdbx_strand_id
1 'polypeptide(L)'
;MDSHSPSMQMQMPEDVPMADTPMQDAGEVETFAFQAEIAQLMSLIINTFYSNKEIFLRELISNSSDALDKIRYESLMDPSKLDSGKDLYIKIIPNKNDRTLTIIDTGIGMTKSDLFGVGFYSAYLVADRVTVSSKHNDDEQYLWESSAGGSFTICTDPGEPLGRGTKITLFIKEDQAEFLEEKKIKEIVKKHSQFIGYPIKLLVEKERDKELSDDEEEEEKEKEKKDDEEKEGEESKPKIEDAQALRDTSTMGYMAAKKHLEINPEHPVMETLRQKAEADKHDKAVKDLVMLLFETALLSSGFALEEPQVHAARIYRMIKLGLGIDEEDTQPMEEDKVDEEMPPLEGGEEDASRMEEVD
;
A
#
# COMPACT_ATOMS: atom_id res chain seq x y z
N MET A 1 63.93 49.03 16.17
CA MET A 1 63.06 50.00 16.86
C MET A 1 61.85 50.21 15.97
N ASP A 2 60.77 49.55 16.38
CA ASP A 2 59.35 49.83 16.09
C ASP A 2 58.94 50.15 14.65
N SER A 3 58.75 49.11 13.84
CA SER A 3 57.82 49.18 12.69
C SER A 3 56.41 48.89 13.19
N HIS A 4 55.67 49.97 13.48
CA HIS A 4 54.24 49.96 13.80
C HIS A 4 53.42 49.30 12.67
N SER A 5 52.55 48.37 13.05
CA SER A 5 51.50 47.80 12.20
C SER A 5 50.50 48.88 11.78
N PRO A 6 50.09 48.97 10.50
CA PRO A 6 48.86 49.63 10.12
C PRO A 6 47.70 48.64 10.27
N SER A 7 46.73 49.01 11.11
CA SER A 7 45.45 48.32 11.29
C SER A 7 44.64 48.35 9.99
N MET A 8 44.58 47.21 9.30
CA MET A 8 43.60 46.95 8.24
C MET A 8 42.22 46.78 8.87
N GLN A 9 41.37 47.80 8.74
CA GLN A 9 39.94 47.67 9.01
C GLN A 9 39.36 46.69 7.99
N MET A 10 39.02 45.49 8.46
CA MET A 10 38.27 44.49 7.70
C MET A 10 36.84 45.00 7.60
N GLN A 11 36.51 45.60 6.46
CA GLN A 11 35.17 46.08 6.16
C GLN A 11 34.29 44.84 5.94
N MET A 12 33.34 44.61 6.85
CA MET A 12 32.37 43.53 6.72
C MET A 12 31.55 43.76 5.45
N PRO A 13 31.37 42.75 4.57
CA PRO A 13 30.44 42.89 3.47
C PRO A 13 29.03 43.00 4.03
N GLU A 14 28.32 44.02 3.54
CA GLU A 14 26.94 44.34 3.87
C GLU A 14 26.02 43.14 3.67
N ASP A 15 25.02 43.02 4.56
CA ASP A 15 23.98 42.00 4.56
C ASP A 15 23.47 41.72 3.14
N VAL A 16 23.79 40.53 2.63
CA VAL A 16 23.11 39.96 1.46
C VAL A 16 21.68 39.68 1.92
N PRO A 17 20.64 40.34 1.37
CA PRO A 17 19.28 39.97 1.69
C PRO A 17 19.09 38.53 1.20
N MET A 18 18.90 37.61 2.15
CA MET A 18 18.39 36.28 1.88
C MET A 18 17.16 36.46 1.01
N ALA A 19 17.26 36.07 -0.26
CA ALA A 19 16.13 36.05 -1.15
C ALA A 19 15.14 35.06 -0.53
N ASP A 20 14.05 35.59 0.03
CA ASP A 20 12.81 34.86 0.22
C ASP A 20 12.40 34.35 -1.15
N THR A 21 12.86 33.14 -1.47
CA THR A 21 12.30 32.36 -2.56
C THR A 21 10.82 32.20 -2.19
N PRO A 22 9.88 32.74 -2.98
CA PRO A 22 8.47 32.59 -2.65
C PRO A 22 8.18 31.09 -2.64
N MET A 23 7.73 30.58 -1.50
CA MET A 23 7.16 29.25 -1.40
C MET A 23 6.12 29.14 -2.52
N GLN A 24 6.39 28.24 -3.47
CA GLN A 24 5.47 27.97 -4.57
C GLN A 24 4.11 27.62 -3.99
N ASP A 25 3.10 28.21 -4.60
CA ASP A 25 1.67 28.13 -4.32
C ASP A 25 1.29 26.70 -3.85
N ALA A 26 1.26 26.49 -2.53
CA ALA A 26 0.72 25.25 -1.98
C ALA A 26 -0.79 25.36 -2.18
N GLY A 27 -1.31 24.63 -3.17
CA GLY A 27 -2.73 24.66 -3.52
C GLY A 27 -3.63 24.53 -2.29
N GLU A 28 -4.84 25.10 -2.38
CA GLU A 28 -5.77 25.19 -1.25
C GLU A 28 -5.89 23.85 -0.50
N VAL A 29 -5.58 23.89 0.80
CA VAL A 29 -5.71 22.72 1.67
C VAL A 29 -7.19 22.52 1.98
N GLU A 30 -7.76 21.46 1.42
CA GLU A 30 -9.15 21.09 1.63
C GLU A 30 -9.25 20.09 2.78
N THR A 31 -10.13 20.37 3.76
CA THR A 31 -10.36 19.49 4.91
C THR A 31 -11.68 18.77 4.77
N PHE A 32 -11.66 17.45 4.97
CA PHE A 32 -12.82 16.57 4.85
C PHE A 32 -13.01 15.76 6.13
N ALA A 33 -14.26 15.50 6.49
CA ALA A 33 -14.59 14.55 7.55
C ALA A 33 -14.69 13.14 6.96
N PHE A 34 -14.26 12.14 7.72
CA PHE A 34 -14.56 10.75 7.37
C PHE A 34 -16.07 10.52 7.45
N GLN A 35 -16.58 9.63 6.59
CA GLN A 35 -17.95 9.15 6.72
C GLN A 35 -18.13 8.47 8.10
N ALA A 36 -19.32 8.60 8.69
CA ALA A 36 -19.57 8.13 10.07
C ALA A 36 -19.25 6.63 10.26
N GLU A 37 -19.46 5.81 9.24
CA GLU A 37 -19.14 4.38 9.21
C GLU A 37 -17.63 4.13 9.32
N ILE A 38 -16.83 4.93 8.62
CA ILE A 38 -15.36 4.85 8.63
C ILE A 38 -14.81 5.27 10.00
N ALA A 39 -15.37 6.32 10.61
CA ALA A 39 -14.95 6.76 11.94
C ALA A 39 -15.20 5.68 13.01
N GLN A 40 -16.35 4.99 12.93
CA GLN A 40 -16.66 3.85 13.80
C GLN A 40 -15.71 2.66 13.54
N LEU A 41 -15.46 2.35 12.26
CA LEU A 41 -14.54 1.28 11.87
C LEU A 41 -13.11 1.54 12.37
N MET A 42 -12.60 2.76 12.24
CA MET A 42 -11.28 3.14 12.77
C MET A 42 -11.19 2.94 14.28
N SER A 43 -12.19 3.42 15.03
CA SER A 43 -12.21 3.27 16.50
C SER A 43 -12.25 1.79 16.91
N LEU A 44 -13.00 0.97 16.17
CA LEU A 44 -13.13 -0.46 16.41
C LEU A 44 -11.85 -1.23 16.03
N ILE A 45 -11.22 -0.91 14.90
CA ILE A 45 -9.95 -1.52 14.46
C ILE A 45 -8.84 -1.21 15.47
N ILE A 46 -8.72 0.05 15.91
CA ILE A 46 -7.69 0.49 16.85
C ILE A 46 -7.85 -0.20 18.22
N ASN A 47 -9.08 -0.39 18.69
CA ASN A 47 -9.33 -0.84 20.06
C ASN A 47 -9.71 -2.32 20.20
N THR A 48 -10.05 -3.03 19.12
CA THR A 48 -10.76 -4.33 19.24
C THR A 48 -10.17 -5.47 18.41
N PHE A 49 -9.50 -5.21 17.28
CA PHE A 49 -9.26 -6.27 16.29
C PHE A 49 -7.83 -6.80 16.14
N TYR A 50 -6.81 -6.18 16.76
CA TYR A 50 -5.43 -6.57 16.47
C TYR A 50 -4.57 -6.80 17.70
N SER A 51 -4.52 -8.07 18.14
CA SER A 51 -3.41 -8.56 18.97
C SER A 51 -2.08 -8.55 18.19
N ASN A 52 -2.15 -8.64 16.85
CA ASN A 52 -0.99 -8.66 15.98
C ASN A 52 -0.93 -7.41 15.10
N LYS A 53 -0.16 -6.41 15.53
CA LYS A 53 -0.03 -5.12 14.86
C LYS A 53 0.74 -5.21 13.54
N GLU A 54 1.55 -6.24 13.31
CA GLU A 54 2.39 -6.36 12.10
C GLU A 54 1.61 -6.47 10.77
N ILE A 55 0.30 -6.69 10.86
CA ILE A 55 -0.62 -6.78 9.71
C ILE A 55 -0.64 -5.50 8.88
N PHE A 56 -0.39 -4.33 9.46
CA PHE A 56 -0.38 -3.07 8.69
C PHE A 56 0.60 -3.16 7.51
N LEU A 57 1.80 -3.70 7.71
CA LEU A 57 2.83 -3.73 6.68
C LEU A 57 2.49 -4.75 5.58
N ARG A 58 1.82 -5.86 5.92
CA ARG A 58 1.28 -6.81 4.95
C ARG A 58 0.26 -6.12 4.03
N GLU A 59 -0.69 -5.40 4.61
CA GLU A 59 -1.74 -4.73 3.84
C GLU A 59 -1.17 -3.65 2.93
N LEU A 60 -0.21 -2.85 3.42
CA LEU A 60 0.47 -1.85 2.59
C LEU A 60 1.25 -2.49 1.43
N ILE A 61 1.98 -3.58 1.67
CA ILE A 61 2.69 -4.30 0.60
C ILE A 61 1.71 -4.90 -0.41
N SER A 62 0.58 -5.43 0.05
CA SER A 62 -0.47 -5.96 -0.82
C SER A 62 -1.04 -4.86 -1.72
N ASN A 63 -1.43 -3.73 -1.15
CA ASN A 63 -1.98 -2.59 -1.89
C ASN A 63 -0.99 -2.04 -2.92
N SER A 64 0.29 -1.95 -2.55
CA SER A 64 1.35 -1.57 -3.48
C SER A 64 1.54 -2.58 -4.62
N SER A 65 1.43 -3.88 -4.35
CA SER A 65 1.48 -4.92 -5.39
C SER A 65 0.28 -4.82 -6.34
N ASP A 66 -0.92 -4.60 -5.81
CA ASP A 66 -2.13 -4.43 -6.62
C ASP A 66 -2.02 -3.19 -7.52
N ALA A 67 -1.43 -2.10 -7.00
CA ALA A 67 -1.16 -0.90 -7.79
C ALA A 67 -0.15 -1.15 -8.92
N LEU A 68 0.87 -1.98 -8.67
CA LEU A 68 1.84 -2.41 -9.68
C LEU A 68 1.20 -3.33 -10.74
N ASP A 69 0.32 -4.24 -10.34
CA ASP A 69 -0.42 -5.09 -11.27
C ASP A 69 -1.36 -4.29 -12.18
N LYS A 70 -2.05 -3.27 -11.63
CA LYS A 70 -2.90 -2.37 -12.42
C LYS A 70 -2.13 -1.65 -13.52
N ILE A 71 -1.02 -0.97 -13.19
CA ILE A 71 -0.23 -0.27 -14.20
C ILE A 71 0.40 -1.24 -15.21
N ARG A 72 0.83 -2.42 -14.74
CA ARG A 72 1.36 -3.45 -15.62
C ARG A 72 0.31 -3.92 -16.62
N TYR A 73 -0.93 -4.15 -16.17
CA TYR A 73 -2.03 -4.54 -17.06
C TYR A 73 -2.33 -3.47 -18.10
N GLU A 74 -2.40 -2.19 -17.69
CA GLU A 74 -2.59 -1.09 -18.64
C GLU A 74 -1.46 -0.99 -19.66
N SER A 75 -0.21 -1.23 -19.24
CA SER A 75 0.96 -1.22 -20.13
C SER A 75 0.94 -2.31 -21.20
N LEU A 76 0.14 -3.38 -21.03
CA LEU A 76 -0.05 -4.40 -22.07
C LEU A 76 -0.85 -3.87 -23.25
N MET A 77 -1.76 -2.91 -23.00
CA MET A 77 -2.58 -2.27 -24.03
C MET A 77 -1.90 -1.02 -24.58
N ASP A 78 -1.26 -0.24 -23.71
CA ASP A 78 -0.56 1.00 -24.05
C ASP A 78 0.80 1.09 -23.32
N PRO A 79 1.91 0.71 -23.97
CA PRO A 79 3.25 0.77 -23.38
C PRO A 79 3.68 2.17 -22.93
N SER A 80 3.09 3.25 -23.48
CA SER A 80 3.46 4.63 -23.12
C SER A 80 3.06 4.98 -21.68
N LYS A 81 2.13 4.22 -21.07
CA LYS A 81 1.74 4.38 -19.66
C LYS A 81 2.91 4.20 -18.68
N LEU A 82 4.01 3.56 -19.11
CA LEU A 82 5.24 3.38 -18.32
C LEU A 82 6.32 4.44 -18.59
N ASP A 83 6.11 5.42 -19.47
CA ASP A 83 7.13 6.43 -19.81
C ASP A 83 7.50 7.31 -18.61
N SER A 84 6.55 7.52 -17.69
CA SER A 84 6.75 8.22 -16.41
C SER A 84 7.55 7.42 -15.37
N GLY A 85 7.81 6.12 -15.62
CA GLY A 85 8.56 5.24 -14.73
C GLY A 85 8.51 3.78 -15.17
N LYS A 86 9.62 3.25 -15.67
CA LYS A 86 9.69 1.89 -16.25
C LYS A 86 9.88 0.79 -15.22
N ASP A 87 10.48 1.11 -14.09
CA ASP A 87 10.77 0.15 -13.05
C ASP A 87 9.54 -0.09 -12.18
N LEU A 88 9.18 -1.35 -11.99
CA LEU A 88 8.08 -1.79 -11.12
C LEU A 88 8.65 -2.39 -9.84
N TYR A 89 8.52 -1.70 -8.72
CA TYR A 89 9.03 -2.16 -7.43
C TYR A 89 8.29 -1.53 -6.24
N ILE A 90 8.52 -2.11 -5.07
CA ILE A 90 8.12 -1.57 -3.77
C ILE A 90 9.40 -1.25 -3.00
N LYS A 91 9.49 -0.09 -2.36
CA LYS A 91 10.63 0.35 -1.55
C LYS A 91 10.16 0.69 -0.15
N ILE A 92 10.83 0.13 0.86
CA ILE A 92 10.56 0.37 2.27
C ILE A 92 11.76 1.12 2.85
N ILE A 93 11.49 2.22 3.53
CA ILE A 93 12.49 3.15 4.07
C ILE A 93 12.13 3.44 5.54
N PRO A 94 12.76 2.74 6.49
CA PRO A 94 12.70 3.13 7.88
C PRO A 94 13.62 4.34 8.14
N ASN A 95 13.16 5.27 8.95
CA ASN A 95 13.94 6.40 9.46
C ASN A 95 13.73 6.50 10.97
N LYS A 96 14.77 6.11 11.73
CA LYS A 96 14.75 6.10 13.20
C LYS A 96 14.78 7.50 13.80
N ASN A 97 15.42 8.45 13.13
CA ASN A 97 15.59 9.83 13.62
C ASN A 97 14.25 10.57 13.63
N ASP A 98 13.51 10.47 12.53
CA ASP A 98 12.21 11.14 12.39
C ASP A 98 11.04 10.26 12.86
N ARG A 99 11.32 9.02 13.29
CA ARG A 99 10.34 7.98 13.64
C ARG A 99 9.32 7.75 12.53
N THR A 100 9.80 7.65 11.31
CA THR A 100 8.93 7.42 10.15
C THR A 100 9.26 6.10 9.45
N LEU A 101 8.21 5.43 8.98
CA LEU A 101 8.32 4.29 8.07
C LEU A 101 7.66 4.68 6.76
N THR A 102 8.45 4.76 5.68
CA THR A 102 7.96 5.13 4.36
C THR A 102 7.91 3.92 3.44
N ILE A 103 6.78 3.72 2.77
CA ILE A 103 6.57 2.71 1.74
C ILE A 103 6.31 3.45 0.42
N ILE A 104 7.07 3.11 -0.62
CA ILE A 104 6.95 3.71 -1.95
C ILE A 104 6.71 2.60 -2.95
N ASP A 105 5.67 2.71 -3.77
CA ASP A 105 5.50 1.89 -4.96
C ASP A 105 5.53 2.74 -6.22
N THR A 106 5.94 2.12 -7.32
CA THR A 106 5.90 2.70 -8.66
C THR A 106 4.68 2.21 -9.44
N GLY A 107 3.57 1.95 -8.73
CA GLY A 107 2.30 1.49 -9.27
C GLY A 107 1.56 2.56 -10.08
N ILE A 108 0.25 2.36 -10.27
CA ILE A 108 -0.59 3.26 -11.06
C ILE A 108 -0.75 4.67 -10.43
N GLY A 109 -0.66 4.77 -9.10
CA GLY A 109 -0.96 5.99 -8.36
C GLY A 109 -2.46 6.22 -8.19
N MET A 110 -2.83 7.34 -7.57
CA MET A 110 -4.22 7.72 -7.26
C MET A 110 -4.48 9.14 -7.76
N THR A 111 -5.66 9.34 -8.34
CA THR A 111 -6.19 10.69 -8.63
C THR A 111 -6.71 11.35 -7.35
N LYS A 112 -7.03 12.64 -7.42
CA LYS A 112 -7.67 13.33 -6.28
C LYS A 112 -8.95 12.62 -5.82
N SER A 113 -9.73 12.08 -6.77
CA SER A 113 -10.97 11.36 -6.47
C SER A 113 -10.72 10.04 -5.73
N ASP A 114 -9.66 9.31 -6.09
CA ASP A 114 -9.33 8.03 -5.45
C ASP A 114 -8.89 8.22 -3.99
N LEU A 115 -8.27 9.37 -3.68
CA LEU A 115 -7.81 9.71 -2.33
C LEU A 115 -8.94 9.87 -1.29
N PHE A 116 -10.19 10.05 -1.72
CA PHE A 116 -11.33 10.06 -0.80
C PHE A 116 -11.70 8.67 -0.26
N GLY A 117 -11.29 7.60 -0.96
CA GLY A 117 -11.62 6.20 -0.65
C GLY A 117 -10.50 5.41 0.00
N VAL A 118 -9.40 6.05 0.44
CA VAL A 118 -8.20 5.33 0.91
C VAL A 118 -8.44 4.60 2.23
N GLY A 119 -8.17 3.29 2.20
CA GLY A 119 -8.45 2.34 3.28
C GLY A 119 -7.26 1.97 4.16
N PHE A 120 -6.34 2.89 4.45
CA PHE A 120 -5.10 2.60 5.21
C PHE A 120 -5.31 2.49 6.74
N TYR A 121 -6.47 2.04 7.20
CA TYR A 121 -6.86 2.16 8.61
C TYR A 121 -6.02 1.33 9.57
N SER A 122 -5.47 0.20 9.12
CA SER A 122 -4.55 -0.63 9.91
C SER A 122 -3.24 0.08 10.23
N ALA A 123 -2.84 1.09 9.45
CA ALA A 123 -1.65 1.89 9.73
C ALA A 123 -1.76 2.64 11.07
N TYR A 124 -2.97 3.05 11.48
CA TYR A 124 -3.20 3.73 12.76
C TYR A 124 -3.05 2.83 13.99
N LEU A 125 -2.89 1.51 13.80
CA LEU A 125 -2.47 0.61 14.88
C LEU A 125 -1.07 0.96 15.38
N VAL A 126 -0.20 1.41 14.47
CA VAL A 126 1.23 1.66 14.74
C VAL A 126 1.65 3.12 14.57
N ALA A 127 0.85 3.93 13.89
CA ALA A 127 1.16 5.33 13.57
C ALA A 127 0.16 6.31 14.20
N ASP A 128 0.65 7.46 14.64
CA ASP A 128 -0.19 8.58 15.11
C ASP A 128 -0.70 9.44 13.95
N ARG A 129 0.07 9.47 12.86
CA ARG A 129 -0.23 10.24 11.67
C ARG A 129 0.20 9.46 10.43
N VAL A 130 -0.56 9.61 9.36
CA VAL A 130 -0.28 9.00 8.07
C VAL A 130 -0.35 10.08 7.01
N THR A 131 0.67 10.15 6.16
CA THR A 131 0.66 10.96 4.95
C THR A 131 0.76 10.05 3.73
N VAL A 132 0.04 10.40 2.68
CA VAL A 132 0.01 9.68 1.41
C VAL A 132 0.21 10.71 0.31
N SER A 133 1.37 10.67 -0.33
CA SER A 133 1.64 11.39 -1.57
C SER A 133 1.41 10.43 -2.74
N SER A 134 0.58 10.80 -3.71
CA SER A 134 0.31 9.93 -4.86
C SER A 134 0.25 10.72 -6.15
N LYS A 135 0.82 10.13 -7.21
CA LYS A 135 0.83 10.68 -8.56
C LYS A 135 0.30 9.66 -9.54
N HIS A 136 -0.88 9.93 -10.09
CA HIS A 136 -1.44 9.21 -11.23
C HIS A 136 -0.96 9.84 -12.55
N ASN A 137 -0.94 9.10 -13.67
CA ASN A 137 -0.54 9.67 -14.96
C ASN A 137 -1.53 10.77 -15.45
N ASP A 138 -2.81 10.59 -15.15
CA ASP A 138 -3.91 11.43 -15.66
C ASP A 138 -4.31 12.58 -14.70
N ASP A 139 -3.56 12.80 -13.61
CA ASP A 139 -3.86 13.84 -12.62
C ASP A 139 -2.56 14.41 -12.01
N GLU A 140 -2.66 15.48 -11.22
CA GLU A 140 -1.53 16.07 -10.49
C GLU A 140 -1.07 15.20 -9.31
N GLN A 141 0.05 15.59 -8.67
CA GLN A 141 0.47 14.94 -7.42
C GLN A 141 -0.30 15.55 -6.25
N TYR A 142 -0.93 14.71 -5.44
CA TYR A 142 -1.65 15.17 -4.25
C TYR A 142 -1.07 14.57 -2.98
N LEU A 143 -1.14 15.36 -1.92
CA LEU A 143 -0.82 14.96 -0.57
C LEU A 143 -2.10 14.84 0.23
N TRP A 144 -2.35 13.63 0.71
CA TRP A 144 -3.37 13.31 1.68
C TRP A 144 -2.73 13.16 3.06
N GLU A 145 -3.33 13.73 4.10
CA GLU A 145 -2.85 13.62 5.48
C GLU A 145 -4.00 13.36 6.46
N SER A 146 -3.79 12.45 7.42
CA SER A 146 -4.72 12.27 8.53
C SER A 146 -4.06 11.68 9.78
N SER A 147 -4.54 12.13 10.94
CA SER A 147 -4.12 11.67 12.28
C SER A 147 -5.20 10.84 12.99
N ALA A 148 -6.05 10.14 12.24
CA ALA A 148 -7.20 9.36 12.75
C ALA A 148 -8.23 10.15 13.58
N GLY A 149 -8.16 11.48 13.60
CA GLY A 149 -9.02 12.38 14.39
C GLY A 149 -10.43 12.61 13.81
N GLY A 150 -10.91 11.74 12.92
CA GLY A 150 -12.22 11.90 12.27
C GLY A 150 -12.22 12.78 11.01
N SER A 151 -11.08 13.36 10.63
CA SER A 151 -10.90 14.13 9.40
C SER A 151 -9.58 13.82 8.69
N PHE A 152 -9.49 14.23 7.43
CA PHE A 152 -8.28 14.21 6.62
C PHE A 152 -8.20 15.47 5.77
N THR A 153 -7.02 15.80 5.28
CA THR A 153 -6.77 16.92 4.38
C THR A 153 -6.22 16.44 3.06
N ILE A 154 -6.59 17.12 1.97
CA ILE A 154 -5.99 16.92 0.65
C ILE A 154 -5.52 18.27 0.12
N CYS A 155 -4.30 18.32 -0.39
CA CYS A 155 -3.76 19.44 -1.16
C CYS A 155 -2.90 18.93 -2.32
N THR A 156 -2.54 19.82 -3.25
CA THR A 156 -1.47 19.53 -4.22
C THR A 156 -0.16 19.36 -3.47
N ASP A 157 0.63 18.34 -3.81
CA ASP A 157 1.87 18.03 -3.11
C ASP A 157 3.03 18.91 -3.61
N PRO A 158 3.62 19.80 -2.77
CA PRO A 158 4.80 20.56 -3.14
C PRO A 158 6.11 19.76 -3.01
N GLY A 159 6.03 18.50 -2.57
CA GLY A 159 7.19 17.63 -2.37
C GLY A 159 7.86 17.16 -3.66
N GLU A 160 8.84 16.26 -3.51
CA GLU A 160 9.55 15.70 -4.65
C GLU A 160 8.58 14.97 -5.61
N PRO A 161 8.72 15.17 -6.94
CA PRO A 161 7.85 14.51 -7.91
C PRO A 161 8.13 13.01 -7.93
N LEU A 162 7.08 12.21 -7.76
CA LEU A 162 7.15 10.75 -7.76
C LEU A 162 7.29 10.16 -9.17
N GLY A 163 6.98 10.94 -10.20
CA GLY A 163 6.80 10.46 -11.58
C GLY A 163 5.47 9.71 -11.72
N ARG A 164 5.35 8.56 -11.05
CA ARG A 164 4.12 7.76 -10.93
C ARG A 164 4.19 6.84 -9.72
N GLY A 165 3.05 6.66 -9.04
CA GLY A 165 2.89 5.71 -7.95
C GLY A 165 2.48 6.39 -6.65
N THR A 166 2.74 5.72 -5.52
CA THR A 166 2.30 6.18 -4.20
C THR A 166 3.41 6.08 -3.18
N LYS A 167 3.56 7.13 -2.37
CA LYS A 167 4.44 7.21 -1.19
C LYS A 167 3.58 7.36 0.06
N ILE A 168 3.61 6.35 0.92
CA ILE A 168 2.92 6.33 2.21
C ILE A 168 3.97 6.51 3.30
N THR A 169 3.85 7.56 4.10
CA THR A 169 4.73 7.81 5.25
C THR A 169 3.93 7.69 6.54
N LEU A 170 4.35 6.72 7.37
CA LEU A 170 3.76 6.45 8.68
C LEU A 170 4.60 7.15 9.75
N PHE A 171 3.99 7.99 10.56
CA PHE A 171 4.61 8.58 11.74
C PHE A 171 4.41 7.63 12.93
N ILE A 172 5.41 6.80 13.18
CA ILE A 172 5.33 5.66 14.09
C ILE A 172 5.24 6.14 15.55
N LYS A 173 4.33 5.53 16.30
CA LYS A 173 4.15 5.77 17.74
C LYS A 173 5.41 5.44 18.53
N GLU A 174 5.63 6.13 19.65
CA GLU A 174 6.83 5.92 20.46
C GLU A 174 6.97 4.47 20.97
N ASP A 175 5.84 3.84 21.33
CA ASP A 175 5.77 2.47 21.81
C ASP A 175 5.85 1.42 20.69
N GLN A 176 5.94 1.85 19.42
CA GLN A 176 5.95 1.00 18.23
C GLN A 176 7.26 1.12 17.43
N ALA A 177 8.33 1.65 18.06
CA ALA A 177 9.64 1.81 17.44
C ALA A 177 10.27 0.50 16.92
N GLU A 178 9.81 -0.67 17.40
CA GLU A 178 10.24 -1.97 16.88
C GLU A 178 10.00 -2.12 15.36
N PHE A 179 9.01 -1.42 14.79
CA PHE A 179 8.71 -1.46 13.36
C PHE A 179 9.66 -0.61 12.50
N LEU A 180 10.60 0.11 13.13
CA LEU A 180 11.71 0.80 12.45
C LEU A 180 13.00 -0.04 12.45
N GLU A 181 13.00 -1.19 13.14
CA GLU A 181 14.15 -2.09 13.18
C GLU A 181 14.23 -2.93 11.91
N GLU A 182 15.40 -2.89 11.26
CA GLU A 182 15.67 -3.63 10.02
C GLU A 182 15.30 -5.11 10.14
N LYS A 183 15.67 -5.74 11.27
CA LYS A 183 15.40 -7.16 11.52
C LYS A 183 13.90 -7.46 11.52
N LYS A 184 13.11 -6.61 12.17
CA LYS A 184 11.65 -6.75 12.28
C LYS A 184 10.99 -6.55 10.92
N ILE A 185 11.40 -5.53 10.17
CA ILE A 185 10.90 -5.29 8.81
C ILE A 185 11.24 -6.48 7.90
N LYS A 186 12.49 -6.96 7.92
CA LYS A 186 12.91 -8.14 7.13
C LYS A 186 12.10 -9.39 7.48
N GLU A 187 11.79 -9.61 8.76
CA GLU A 187 10.96 -10.73 9.22
C GLU A 187 9.54 -10.63 8.67
N ILE A 188 8.90 -9.47 8.83
CA ILE A 188 7.52 -9.23 8.38
C ILE A 188 7.42 -9.32 6.85
N VAL A 189 8.36 -8.71 6.12
CA VAL A 189 8.43 -8.80 4.66
C VAL A 189 8.54 -10.26 4.23
N LYS A 190 9.51 -11.02 4.78
CA LYS A 190 9.66 -12.44 4.44
C LYS A 190 8.41 -13.27 4.73
N LYS A 191 7.72 -12.98 5.84
CA LYS A 191 6.52 -13.70 6.27
C LYS A 191 5.33 -13.45 5.35
N HIS A 192 5.20 -12.22 4.83
CA HIS A 192 3.99 -11.78 4.14
C HIS A 192 4.14 -11.55 2.65
N SER A 193 5.37 -11.43 2.13
CA SER A 193 5.61 -11.12 0.72
C SER A 193 5.85 -12.35 -0.16
N GLN A 194 5.55 -13.56 0.32
CA GLN A 194 5.85 -14.81 -0.40
C GLN A 194 5.15 -14.94 -1.78
N PHE A 195 4.05 -14.21 -1.96
CA PHE A 195 3.27 -14.20 -3.20
C PHE A 195 3.44 -12.93 -4.04
N ILE A 196 4.28 -11.98 -3.59
CA ILE A 196 4.47 -10.70 -4.28
C ILE A 196 5.40 -10.90 -5.48
N GLY A 197 4.89 -10.61 -6.68
CA GLY A 197 5.61 -10.78 -7.94
C GLY A 197 6.67 -9.70 -8.22
N TYR A 198 6.70 -8.63 -7.42
CA TYR A 198 7.54 -7.44 -7.64
C TYR A 198 8.71 -7.36 -6.65
N PRO A 199 9.86 -6.77 -7.06
CA PRO A 199 10.98 -6.51 -6.16
C PRO A 199 10.59 -5.62 -4.98
N ILE A 200 10.96 -6.07 -3.77
CA ILE A 200 10.85 -5.28 -2.54
C ILE A 200 12.26 -4.88 -2.10
N LYS A 201 12.53 -3.57 -2.08
CA LYS A 201 13.81 -2.98 -1.70
C LYS A 201 13.71 -2.44 -0.28
N LEU A 202 14.65 -2.78 0.59
CA LEU A 202 14.73 -2.21 1.94
C LEU A 202 15.96 -1.30 2.01
N LEU A 203 15.74 -0.03 2.36
CA LEU A 203 16.85 0.89 2.63
C LEU A 203 17.43 0.60 4.00
N VAL A 204 18.74 0.38 4.08
CA VAL A 204 19.45 0.10 5.33
C VAL A 204 20.60 1.09 5.48
N GLU A 205 20.63 1.78 6.61
CA GLU A 205 21.79 2.56 7.03
C GLU A 205 22.85 1.61 7.59
N LYS A 206 23.97 1.46 6.87
CA LYS A 206 25.14 0.74 7.38
C LYS A 206 26.19 1.77 7.76
N GLU A 207 26.45 1.91 9.05
CA GLU A 207 27.66 2.57 9.52
C GLU A 207 28.86 1.78 8.99
N ARG A 208 29.75 2.49 8.29
CA ARG A 208 31.00 1.93 7.79
C ARG A 208 32.08 2.42 8.74
N ASP A 209 32.57 1.55 9.61
CA ASP A 209 33.76 1.83 10.41
C ASP A 209 34.93 2.03 9.44
N LYS A 210 35.30 3.28 9.19
CA LYS A 210 36.63 3.59 8.64
C LYS A 210 37.59 3.52 9.82
N GLU A 211 38.24 2.36 10.01
CA GLU A 211 39.49 2.33 10.76
C GLU A 211 40.50 3.17 9.96
N LEU A 212 40.73 4.42 10.39
CA LEU A 212 41.87 5.20 9.94
C LEU A 212 43.12 4.57 10.58
N SER A 213 43.79 3.67 9.87
CA SER A 213 45.17 3.34 10.20
C SER A 213 46.05 4.50 9.72
N ASP A 214 46.80 5.10 10.64
CA ASP A 214 47.77 6.21 10.46
C ASP A 214 48.88 5.94 9.43
N ASP A 215 48.91 4.76 8.79
CA ASP A 215 49.96 4.35 7.86
C ASP A 215 49.68 4.73 6.39
N GLU A 216 48.53 5.35 6.07
CA GLU A 216 48.22 5.83 4.70
C GLU A 216 48.57 7.32 4.46
N GLU A 217 49.18 8.03 5.41
CA GLU A 217 49.65 9.41 5.18
C GLU A 217 50.90 9.49 4.25
N GLU A 218 51.57 8.38 3.96
CA GLU A 218 52.76 8.38 3.08
C GLU A 218 52.43 8.14 1.59
N GLU A 219 51.28 7.57 1.23
CA GLU A 219 50.92 7.35 -0.19
C GLU A 219 50.23 8.55 -0.85
N GLU A 220 49.72 9.53 -0.09
CA GLU A 220 49.05 10.71 -0.65
C GLU A 220 50.02 11.73 -1.29
N LYS A 221 51.31 11.72 -0.93
CA LYS A 221 52.27 12.74 -1.43
C LYS A 221 52.83 12.49 -2.84
N GLU A 222 52.66 11.29 -3.41
CA GLU A 222 53.12 11.01 -4.78
C GLU A 222 52.04 11.21 -5.85
N LYS A 223 50.76 11.35 -5.49
CA LYS A 223 49.66 11.53 -6.47
C LYS A 223 49.26 12.99 -6.71
N GLU A 224 49.73 13.95 -5.93
CA GLU A 224 49.41 15.40 -6.07
C GLU A 224 49.99 16.10 -7.32
N LYS A 225 50.50 15.38 -8.33
CA LYS A 225 51.03 16.02 -9.56
C LYS A 225 50.35 15.66 -10.88
N LYS A 226 49.28 14.87 -10.87
CA LYS A 226 48.42 14.72 -12.06
C LYS A 226 46.97 14.61 -11.66
N ASP A 227 46.14 15.28 -12.46
CA ASP A 227 44.68 15.28 -12.45
C ASP A 227 44.06 16.31 -11.51
N ASP A 228 44.40 17.56 -11.84
CA ASP A 228 43.58 18.74 -11.65
C ASP A 228 42.43 18.68 -12.69
N GLU A 229 41.36 17.92 -12.40
CA GLU A 229 40.03 18.08 -13.00
C GLU A 229 39.00 17.20 -12.26
N GLU A 230 37.91 17.83 -11.82
CA GLU A 230 36.66 17.28 -11.26
C GLU A 230 36.71 16.65 -9.83
N LYS A 231 36.41 17.49 -8.83
CA LYS A 231 35.78 17.08 -7.57
C LYS A 231 34.58 17.97 -7.25
N GLU A 232 33.37 17.44 -7.41
CA GLU A 232 32.21 17.81 -6.59
C GLU A 232 31.60 16.56 -5.94
N GLY A 233 31.59 16.57 -4.61
CA GLY A 233 30.56 15.94 -3.76
C GLY A 233 30.37 14.42 -3.83
N GLU A 234 31.28 13.63 -3.24
CA GLU A 234 30.95 12.26 -2.85
C GLU A 234 30.32 12.27 -1.44
N GLU A 235 29.04 12.64 -1.36
CA GLU A 235 28.22 12.34 -0.18
C GLU A 235 27.96 10.83 -0.12
N SER A 236 28.12 10.28 1.08
CA SER A 236 27.95 8.88 1.42
C SER A 236 26.57 8.34 1.00
N LYS A 237 26.50 7.68 -0.17
CA LYS A 237 25.27 7.02 -0.64
C LYS A 237 24.90 5.82 0.26
N PRO A 238 23.64 5.73 0.76
CA PRO A 238 23.16 4.56 1.49
C PRO A 238 23.11 3.33 0.56
N LYS A 239 23.47 2.15 1.08
CA LYS A 239 23.43 0.88 0.33
C LYS A 239 21.99 0.36 0.30
N ILE A 240 21.45 0.14 -0.90
CA ILE A 240 20.15 -0.51 -1.10
C ILE A 240 20.40 -2.02 -1.18
N GLU A 241 19.77 -2.80 -0.32
CA GLU A 241 19.79 -4.26 -0.39
C GLU A 241 18.49 -4.79 -1.01
N ASP A 242 18.60 -5.66 -2.02
CA ASP A 242 17.47 -6.36 -2.60
C ASP A 242 17.01 -7.48 -1.65
N ALA A 243 15.81 -7.34 -1.07
CA ALA A 243 15.28 -8.34 -0.14
C ALA A 243 15.01 -9.71 -0.82
N GLN A 244 14.94 -9.74 -2.14
CA GLN A 244 14.72 -10.94 -2.96
C GLN A 244 15.98 -11.76 -3.26
N ALA A 245 17.19 -11.28 -2.91
CA ALA A 245 18.45 -12.01 -3.13
C ALA A 245 18.60 -13.29 -2.25
N LEU A 246 17.57 -13.65 -1.47
CA LEU A 246 17.49 -14.87 -0.67
C LEU A 246 16.78 -16.04 -1.38
N ARG A 247 16.44 -15.91 -2.67
CA ARG A 247 15.71 -16.92 -3.42
C ARG A 247 16.67 -17.76 -4.27
N ASP A 248 16.98 -18.98 -3.83
CA ASP A 248 17.66 -19.98 -4.64
C ASP A 248 16.87 -20.26 -5.94
N THR A 249 17.54 -20.10 -7.07
CA THR A 249 16.98 -20.00 -8.43
C THR A 249 16.59 -21.34 -9.06
N SER A 250 16.13 -22.33 -8.28
CA SER A 250 15.89 -23.70 -8.80
C SER A 250 14.44 -24.21 -8.71
N THR A 251 13.46 -23.38 -8.33
CA THR A 251 12.07 -23.85 -8.11
C THR A 251 11.01 -23.10 -8.91
N MET A 252 11.33 -22.67 -10.14
CA MET A 252 10.44 -21.87 -10.99
C MET A 252 9.42 -22.68 -11.82
N GLY A 253 9.18 -23.96 -11.48
CA GLY A 253 8.40 -24.88 -12.35
C GLY A 253 7.08 -25.44 -11.81
N TYR A 254 6.78 -25.35 -10.51
CA TYR A 254 5.62 -26.09 -9.95
C TYR A 254 5.02 -25.43 -8.71
N MET A 255 4.28 -24.32 -8.81
CA MET A 255 3.35 -23.93 -7.74
C MET A 255 2.15 -23.17 -8.30
N ALA A 256 1.12 -23.89 -8.74
CA ALA A 256 -0.24 -23.39 -8.50
C ALA A 256 -0.35 -23.20 -6.98
N ALA A 257 -0.51 -21.96 -6.52
CA ALA A 257 -0.59 -21.63 -5.10
C ALA A 257 -1.64 -22.54 -4.45
N LYS A 258 -1.22 -23.41 -3.54
CA LYS A 258 -2.14 -24.27 -2.81
C LYS A 258 -2.98 -23.38 -1.91
N LYS A 259 -4.31 -23.45 -2.03
CA LYS A 259 -5.23 -22.73 -1.14
C LYS A 259 -5.06 -23.29 0.28
N HIS A 260 -4.54 -22.49 1.20
CA HIS A 260 -4.38 -22.85 2.61
C HIS A 260 -5.41 -22.08 3.44
N LEU A 261 -6.33 -22.79 4.08
CA LEU A 261 -7.30 -22.24 5.04
C LEU A 261 -6.79 -22.49 6.45
N GLU A 262 -6.46 -21.43 7.19
CA GLU A 262 -6.09 -21.52 8.60
C GLU A 262 -7.33 -21.26 9.48
N ILE A 263 -7.52 -22.10 10.49
CA ILE A 263 -8.65 -22.02 11.42
C ILE A 263 -8.07 -21.86 12.83
N ASN A 264 -8.56 -20.88 13.59
CA ASN A 264 -8.28 -20.75 15.02
C ASN A 264 -9.31 -21.55 15.85
N PRO A 265 -8.95 -22.70 16.44
CA PRO A 265 -9.90 -23.52 17.20
C PRO A 265 -10.39 -22.85 18.50
N GLU A 266 -9.64 -21.89 19.04
CA GLU A 266 -9.97 -21.21 20.30
C GLU A 266 -10.94 -20.03 20.10
N HIS A 267 -11.29 -19.72 18.85
CA HIS A 267 -12.21 -18.63 18.57
C HIS A 267 -13.64 -18.97 19.03
N PRO A 268 -14.36 -18.08 19.73
CA PRO A 268 -15.71 -18.35 20.27
C PRO A 268 -16.71 -18.84 19.21
N VAL A 269 -16.62 -18.34 17.98
CA VAL A 269 -17.46 -18.79 16.86
C VAL A 269 -17.15 -20.25 16.48
N MET A 270 -15.87 -20.64 16.45
CA MET A 270 -15.49 -22.02 16.13
C MET A 270 -15.93 -22.99 17.22
N GLU A 271 -15.79 -22.59 18.49
CA GLU A 271 -16.27 -23.38 19.62
C GLU A 271 -17.80 -23.54 19.60
N THR A 272 -18.54 -22.46 19.32
CA THR A 272 -20.01 -22.51 19.22
C THR A 272 -20.48 -23.36 18.04
N LEU A 273 -19.83 -23.23 16.87
CA LEU A 273 -20.13 -24.06 15.70
C LEU A 273 -19.83 -25.53 15.95
N ARG A 274 -18.73 -25.83 16.66
CA ARG A 274 -18.39 -27.19 17.07
C ARG A 274 -19.47 -27.78 17.98
N GLN A 275 -19.87 -27.06 19.02
CA GLN A 275 -20.93 -27.51 19.94
C GLN A 275 -22.26 -27.76 19.21
N LYS A 276 -22.65 -26.85 18.30
CA LYS A 276 -23.89 -27.02 17.51
C LYS A 276 -23.79 -28.21 16.53
N ALA A 277 -22.65 -28.39 15.88
CA ALA A 277 -22.42 -29.54 14.99
C ALA A 277 -22.34 -30.88 15.73
N GLU A 278 -21.85 -30.90 16.98
CA GLU A 278 -21.87 -32.07 17.86
C GLU A 278 -23.29 -32.41 18.31
N ALA A 279 -24.14 -31.40 18.54
CA ALA A 279 -25.55 -31.58 18.90
C ALA A 279 -26.40 -32.10 17.73
N ASP A 280 -26.22 -31.56 16.53
CA ASP A 280 -26.85 -32.07 15.30
C ASP A 280 -25.93 -31.90 14.08
N LYS A 281 -25.46 -33.04 13.55
CA LYS A 281 -24.59 -33.09 12.36
C LYS A 281 -25.31 -32.73 11.06
N HIS A 282 -26.64 -32.72 11.07
CA HIS A 282 -27.48 -32.44 9.91
C HIS A 282 -28.13 -31.05 9.95
N ASP A 283 -27.81 -30.23 10.96
CA ASP A 283 -28.30 -28.86 11.06
C ASP A 283 -27.88 -28.03 9.83
N LYS A 284 -28.88 -27.69 9.00
CA LYS A 284 -28.72 -26.91 7.78
C LYS A 284 -28.18 -25.51 8.07
N ALA A 285 -28.58 -24.91 9.20
CA ALA A 285 -28.12 -23.59 9.59
C ALA A 285 -26.64 -23.60 9.97
N VAL A 286 -26.18 -24.63 10.68
CA VAL A 286 -24.74 -24.79 11.01
C VAL A 286 -23.90 -24.99 9.76
N LYS A 287 -24.36 -25.82 8.82
CA LYS A 287 -23.67 -26.03 7.53
C LYS A 287 -23.57 -24.75 6.72
N ASP A 288 -24.67 -24.00 6.63
CA ASP A 288 -24.68 -22.71 5.94
C ASP A 288 -23.75 -21.70 6.64
N LEU A 289 -23.70 -21.64 7.99
CA LEU A 289 -22.75 -20.77 8.70
C LEU A 289 -21.29 -21.13 8.41
N VAL A 290 -20.94 -22.42 8.38
CA VAL A 290 -19.58 -22.89 8.06
C VAL A 290 -19.21 -22.53 6.63
N MET A 291 -20.11 -22.74 5.67
CA MET A 291 -19.86 -22.37 4.28
C MET A 291 -19.74 -20.85 4.10
N LEU A 292 -20.54 -20.06 4.81
CA LEU A 292 -20.43 -18.61 4.81
C LEU A 292 -19.07 -18.14 5.33
N LEU A 293 -18.57 -18.72 6.42
CA LEU A 293 -17.22 -18.42 6.94
C LEU A 293 -16.14 -18.73 5.91
N PHE A 294 -16.25 -19.86 5.22
CA PHE A 294 -15.30 -20.26 4.17
C PHE A 294 -15.33 -19.32 2.97
N GLU A 295 -16.51 -18.99 2.45
CA GLU A 295 -16.68 -18.11 1.29
C GLU A 295 -16.29 -16.67 1.61
N THR A 296 -16.57 -16.22 2.83
CA THR A 296 -16.10 -14.92 3.32
C THR A 296 -14.57 -14.89 3.37
N ALA A 297 -13.93 -15.99 3.82
CA ALA A 297 -12.48 -16.08 3.80
C ALA A 297 -11.90 -16.08 2.37
N LEU A 298 -12.59 -16.71 1.40
CA LEU A 298 -12.21 -16.65 -0.02
C LEU A 298 -12.29 -15.22 -0.56
N LEU A 299 -13.43 -14.55 -0.35
CA LEU A 299 -13.65 -13.17 -0.81
C LEU A 299 -12.65 -12.19 -0.19
N SER A 300 -12.46 -12.24 1.13
CA SER A 300 -11.48 -11.40 1.83
C SER A 300 -10.04 -11.66 1.42
N SER A 301 -9.74 -12.83 0.85
CA SER A 301 -8.43 -13.19 0.33
C SER A 301 -8.26 -12.89 -1.17
N GLY A 302 -9.25 -12.23 -1.80
CA GLY A 302 -9.22 -11.87 -3.21
C GLY A 302 -9.51 -13.02 -4.18
N PHE A 303 -10.00 -14.17 -3.68
CA PHE A 303 -10.42 -15.27 -4.55
C PHE A 303 -11.86 -15.09 -5.01
N ALA A 304 -12.12 -15.39 -6.28
CA ALA A 304 -13.48 -15.47 -6.80
C ALA A 304 -14.22 -16.66 -6.19
N LEU A 305 -15.52 -16.47 -5.93
CA LEU A 305 -16.43 -17.57 -5.61
C LEU A 305 -16.72 -18.37 -6.87
N GLU A 306 -16.71 -19.69 -6.76
CA GLU A 306 -17.08 -20.58 -7.87
C GLU A 306 -18.57 -20.41 -8.23
N GLU A 307 -19.43 -20.19 -7.23
CA GLU A 307 -20.88 -20.05 -7.39
C GLU A 307 -21.45 -18.86 -6.58
N PRO A 308 -21.33 -17.61 -7.08
CA PRO A 308 -21.80 -16.41 -6.37
C PRO A 308 -23.31 -16.43 -6.01
N GLN A 309 -24.12 -17.10 -6.81
CA GLN A 309 -25.57 -17.19 -6.69
C GLN A 309 -25.95 -18.09 -5.51
N VAL A 310 -25.20 -19.16 -5.26
CA VAL A 310 -25.38 -20.05 -4.10
C VAL A 310 -24.99 -19.33 -2.81
N HIS A 311 -23.91 -18.53 -2.86
CA HIS A 311 -23.51 -17.68 -1.74
C HIS A 311 -24.60 -16.64 -1.39
N ALA A 312 -25.13 -15.94 -2.39
CA ALA A 312 -26.23 -14.98 -2.20
C ALA A 312 -27.49 -15.66 -1.61
N ALA A 313 -27.90 -16.81 -2.15
CA ALA A 313 -29.03 -17.58 -1.63
C ALA A 313 -28.83 -17.98 -0.16
N ARG A 314 -27.59 -18.34 0.22
CA ARG A 314 -27.23 -18.69 1.60
C ARG A 314 -27.32 -17.49 2.55
N ILE A 315 -26.88 -16.30 2.11
CA ILE A 315 -27.05 -15.05 2.87
C ILE A 315 -28.54 -14.80 3.13
N TYR A 316 -29.39 -14.90 2.11
CA TYR A 316 -30.83 -14.71 2.26
C TYR A 316 -31.45 -15.70 3.25
N ARG A 317 -31.04 -16.98 3.23
CA ARG A 317 -31.49 -17.96 4.24
C ARG A 317 -31.07 -17.58 5.66
N MET A 318 -29.84 -17.10 5.84
CA MET A 318 -29.36 -16.65 7.15
C MET A 318 -30.09 -15.42 7.67
N ILE A 319 -30.42 -14.47 6.79
CA ILE A 319 -31.21 -13.29 7.14
C ILE A 319 -32.62 -13.72 7.56
N LYS A 320 -33.28 -14.61 6.80
CA LYS A 320 -34.60 -15.15 7.18
C LYS A 320 -34.57 -15.82 8.56
N LEU A 321 -33.56 -16.65 8.81
CA LEU A 321 -33.39 -17.36 10.07
C LEU A 321 -33.08 -16.40 11.24
N GLY A 322 -32.26 -15.37 11.01
CA GLY A 322 -31.97 -14.33 12.01
C GLY A 322 -33.17 -13.43 12.34
N LEU A 323 -34.11 -13.27 11.40
CA LEU A 323 -35.36 -12.55 11.58
C LEU A 323 -36.50 -13.44 12.12
N GLY A 324 -36.26 -14.74 12.32
CA GLY A 324 -37.27 -15.69 12.79
C GLY A 324 -38.40 -15.93 11.79
N ILE A 325 -38.13 -15.79 10.49
CA ILE A 325 -39.07 -16.05 9.40
C ILE A 325 -38.95 -17.52 9.01
N ASP A 326 -39.98 -18.32 9.28
CA ASP A 326 -40.02 -19.74 8.94
C ASP A 326 -40.01 -19.96 7.42
N GLU A 327 -39.31 -21.01 6.95
CA GLU A 327 -39.22 -21.35 5.52
C GLU A 327 -40.61 -21.64 4.89
N GLU A 328 -41.64 -21.92 5.70
CA GLU A 328 -43.03 -22.17 5.27
C GLU A 328 -43.84 -20.89 4.96
N ASP A 329 -43.44 -19.72 5.47
CA ASP A 329 -44.16 -18.44 5.23
C ASP A 329 -43.79 -17.80 3.88
N THR A 330 -42.80 -18.36 3.18
CA THR A 330 -42.57 -18.04 1.78
C THR A 330 -43.20 -19.10 0.91
N GLN A 331 -44.29 -18.73 0.23
CA GLN A 331 -44.76 -19.43 -0.96
C GLN A 331 -43.54 -19.76 -1.84
N PRO A 332 -43.45 -20.95 -2.44
CA PRO A 332 -42.37 -21.24 -3.38
C PRO A 332 -42.45 -20.19 -4.48
N MET A 333 -41.47 -19.29 -4.55
CA MET A 333 -41.17 -18.65 -5.81
C MET A 333 -40.75 -19.80 -6.71
N GLU A 334 -41.63 -20.09 -7.68
CA GLU A 334 -41.40 -21.09 -8.70
C GLU A 334 -39.98 -20.92 -9.23
N GLU A 335 -39.32 -22.05 -9.48
CA GLU A 335 -38.20 -22.12 -10.41
C GLU A 335 -38.74 -21.68 -11.78
N ASP A 336 -38.85 -20.36 -11.98
CA ASP A 336 -39.16 -19.80 -13.28
C ASP A 336 -37.90 -19.94 -14.12
N LYS A 337 -38.01 -20.98 -14.94
CA LYS A 337 -37.32 -21.15 -16.20
C LYS A 337 -37.00 -19.81 -16.82
N VAL A 338 -35.77 -19.73 -17.29
CA VAL A 338 -35.32 -18.85 -18.35
C VAL A 338 -36.31 -18.99 -19.52
N ASP A 339 -37.29 -18.09 -19.60
CA ASP A 339 -38.08 -17.85 -20.79
C ASP A 339 -38.08 -16.36 -21.11
N GLU A 340 -37.89 -16.13 -22.40
CA GLU A 340 -37.64 -14.87 -23.09
C GLU A 340 -38.70 -13.81 -22.80
N GLU A 341 -38.29 -12.62 -22.35
CA GLU A 341 -38.87 -11.34 -22.80
C GLU A 341 -38.04 -10.17 -22.25
N MET A 342 -37.09 -9.68 -23.06
CA MET A 342 -36.56 -8.33 -22.89
C MET A 342 -37.66 -7.31 -23.17
N PRO A 343 -37.73 -6.19 -22.42
CA PRO A 343 -38.70 -5.13 -22.69
C PRO A 343 -38.43 -4.48 -24.05
N PRO A 344 -39.48 -4.04 -24.77
CA PRO A 344 -39.33 -3.50 -26.11
C PRO A 344 -38.57 -2.16 -26.06
N LEU A 345 -37.50 -2.07 -26.84
CA LEU A 345 -36.80 -0.82 -27.12
C LEU A 345 -37.65 0.00 -28.11
N GLU A 346 -38.20 1.12 -27.67
CA GLU A 346 -38.74 2.15 -28.56
C GLU A 346 -37.58 2.92 -29.21
N GLY A 347 -37.52 2.88 -30.55
CA GLY A 347 -36.61 3.68 -31.36
C GLY A 347 -36.18 2.94 -32.63
N GLY A 348 -37.08 2.86 -33.62
CA GLY A 348 -36.80 2.27 -34.92
C GLY A 348 -36.09 3.21 -35.90
N GLU A 349 -35.29 2.57 -36.77
CA GLU A 349 -34.89 2.95 -38.14
C GLU A 349 -33.97 4.19 -38.22
N GLU A 350 -32.76 4.17 -38.80
CA GLU A 350 -32.22 3.52 -40.00
C GLU A 350 -30.69 3.50 -39.86
N ASP A 351 -30.00 2.38 -40.10
CA ASP A 351 -28.89 2.32 -41.08
C ASP A 351 -28.39 0.88 -41.25
N ALA A 352 -28.64 0.31 -42.42
CA ALA A 352 -28.16 -1.00 -42.82
C ALA A 352 -27.02 -0.81 -43.82
N SER A 353 -25.78 -1.18 -43.45
CA SER A 353 -24.64 -1.40 -44.38
C SER A 353 -23.49 -2.09 -43.61
N ARG A 354 -23.40 -3.43 -43.64
CA ARG A 354 -22.55 -4.23 -44.54
C ARG A 354 -21.07 -4.29 -44.11
N MET A 355 -20.70 -5.40 -43.45
CA MET A 355 -19.32 -5.83 -43.19
C MET A 355 -18.62 -6.26 -44.50
N GLU A 356 -17.34 -5.93 -44.61
CA GLU A 356 -16.41 -6.41 -45.64
C GLU A 356 -15.29 -7.19 -44.93
N GLU A 357 -15.11 -8.46 -45.31
CA GLU A 357 -13.91 -9.26 -45.00
C GLU A 357 -12.75 -8.75 -45.85
N VAL A 358 -11.54 -8.77 -45.28
CA VAL A 358 -10.32 -8.67 -46.07
C VAL A 358 -9.35 -9.74 -45.60
N ASP A 359 -8.90 -10.55 -46.58
CA ASP A 359 -7.83 -11.55 -46.53
C ASP A 359 -6.50 -11.01 -45.97
#